data_AF-A0A8J6Z8U8-F1
#
_entry.id   AF-A0A8J6Z8U8-F1
#
_cell.length_a   1.000
_cell.length_b   1.000
_cell.length_c   1.000
_cell.angle_alpha   90.00
_cell.angle_beta   90.00
_cell.angle_gamma   90.00
#
_symmetry.space_group_name_H-M   'P 1'
#
loop_
_entity.id
_entity.type
_entity.pdbx_description
1 polymer ?
#
loop_
_entity_poly.entity_id
_entity_poly.type
_entity_poly.pdbx_seq_one_letter_code
_entity_poly.pdbx_strand_id
1 'polypeptide(L)'
;MAEQEDIMKLIASYHNPPNKLRSLQEINARYKLSLENYKKICFTSGDVRDQKIAVHSEIKMLGWVLGKPDKDVIKDITEHSNRPFFPPQ
;
A
#
# COMPACT_ATOMS: atom_id res chain seq x y z
N MET A 1 12.37 -5.49 39.26
CA MET A 1 10.93 -5.50 38.92
C MET A 1 10.66 -4.94 37.52
N ALA A 2 11.36 -3.87 37.06
CA ALA A 2 11.20 -3.32 35.71
C ALA A 2 11.55 -4.29 34.56
N GLU A 3 12.52 -5.18 34.74
CA GLU A 3 12.95 -6.14 33.70
C GLU A 3 11.90 -7.23 33.41
N GLN A 4 11.12 -7.62 34.42
CA GLN A 4 10.01 -8.58 34.28
C GLN A 4 8.85 -8.00 33.45
N GLU A 5 8.55 -6.71 33.60
CA GLU A 5 7.52 -6.03 32.81
C GLU A 5 7.92 -5.90 31.34
N ASP A 6 9.21 -5.69 31.05
CA ASP A 6 9.72 -5.58 29.68
C ASP A 6 9.68 -6.94 28.97
N ILE A 7 10.06 -8.01 29.68
CA ILE A 7 9.94 -9.39 29.21
C ILE A 7 8.46 -9.74 28.97
N MET A 8 7.54 -9.37 29.87
CA MET A 8 6.11 -9.61 29.65
C MET A 8 5.54 -8.83 28.47
N LYS A 9 5.97 -7.59 28.23
CA LYS A 9 5.59 -6.81 27.03
C LYS A 9 6.13 -7.42 25.75
N LEU A 10 7.36 -7.92 25.77
CA LEU A 10 7.97 -8.63 24.65
C LEU A 10 7.26 -9.95 24.36
N ILE A 11 6.88 -10.70 25.40
CA ILE A 11 6.09 -11.93 25.25
C ILE A 11 4.68 -11.62 24.73
N ALA A 12 4.05 -10.53 25.17
CA ALA A 12 2.73 -10.10 24.69
C ALA A 12 2.76 -9.63 23.23
N SER A 13 3.81 -8.93 22.79
CA SER A 13 4.00 -8.54 21.39
C SER A 13 4.30 -9.75 20.48
N TYR A 14 4.88 -10.82 21.04
CA TYR A 14 5.09 -12.09 20.33
C TYR A 14 3.82 -12.94 20.24
N HIS A 15 3.00 -12.96 21.30
CA HIS A 15 1.71 -13.67 21.34
C HIS A 15 0.59 -12.98 20.55
N ASN A 16 0.73 -11.69 20.26
CA ASN A 16 -0.06 -11.00 19.25
C ASN A 16 0.83 -10.75 18.03
N PRO A 17 1.15 -11.81 17.25
CA PRO A 17 2.05 -11.63 16.15
C PRO A 17 1.46 -10.57 15.20
N PRO A 18 2.25 -9.63 14.67
CA PRO A 18 1.80 -8.78 13.57
C PRO A 18 1.38 -9.60 12.32
N ASN A 19 1.54 -10.93 12.37
CA ASN A 19 1.00 -11.93 11.44
C ASN A 19 -0.48 -12.25 11.66
N LYS A 20 -1.37 -11.26 11.80
CA LYS A 20 -2.66 -11.49 11.15
C LYS A 20 -2.38 -11.34 9.66
N LEU A 21 -2.47 -12.46 8.92
CA LEU A 21 -2.62 -12.40 7.48
C LEU A 21 -3.70 -11.35 7.22
N ARG A 22 -3.33 -10.24 6.56
CA ARG A 22 -4.28 -9.15 6.32
C ARG A 22 -5.51 -9.75 5.67
N SER A 23 -6.66 -9.55 6.28
CA SER A 23 -7.92 -9.98 5.69
C SER A 23 -8.05 -9.37 4.29
N LEU A 24 -8.72 -10.06 3.37
CA LEU A 24 -8.94 -9.53 2.02
C LEU A 24 -9.57 -8.13 2.03
N GLN A 25 -10.40 -7.83 3.03
CA GLN A 25 -10.98 -6.51 3.26
C GLN A 25 -9.91 -5.44 3.57
N GLU A 26 -8.91 -5.78 4.37
CA GLU A 26 -7.84 -4.86 4.74
C GLU A 26 -6.89 -4.60 3.57
N ILE A 27 -6.64 -5.63 2.75
CA ILE A 27 -5.90 -5.50 1.48
C ILE A 27 -6.66 -4.59 0.52
N ASN A 28 -7.99 -4.76 0.42
CA ASN A 28 -8.85 -3.90 -0.40
C ASN A 28 -8.85 -2.44 0.08
N ALA A 29 -8.94 -2.22 1.39
CA ALA A 29 -8.86 -0.88 1.98
C ALA A 29 -7.50 -0.23 1.68
N ARG A 30 -6.40 -0.99 1.82
CA ARG A 30 -5.05 -0.53 1.49
C ARG A 30 -4.88 -0.20 0.01
N TYR A 31 -5.46 -1.02 -0.87
CA TYR A 31 -5.46 -0.78 -2.32
C TYR A 31 -6.11 0.56 -2.66
N LYS A 32 -7.31 0.82 -2.12
CA LYS A 32 -8.02 2.10 -2.29
C LYS A 32 -7.22 3.28 -1.73
N LEU A 33 -6.68 3.14 -0.53
CA LEU A 33 -5.85 4.18 0.08
C LEU A 33 -4.62 4.51 -0.77
N SER A 34 -3.99 3.48 -1.37
CA SER A 34 -2.82 3.66 -2.23
C SER A 34 -3.18 4.40 -3.53
N LEU A 35 -4.35 4.14 -4.12
CA LEU A 35 -4.87 4.90 -5.25
C LEU A 35 -5.09 6.38 -4.90
N GLU A 36 -5.64 6.68 -3.72
CA GLU A 36 -5.79 8.05 -3.24
C GLU A 36 -4.44 8.75 -3.01
N ASN A 37 -3.47 8.04 -2.44
CA ASN A 37 -2.11 8.55 -2.27
C ASN A 37 -1.44 8.83 -3.62
N TYR A 38 -1.59 7.94 -4.59
CA TYR A 38 -1.08 8.15 -5.95
C TYR A 38 -1.68 9.40 -6.59
N LYS A 39 -3.01 9.59 -6.44
CA LYS A 39 -3.69 10.81 -6.87
C LYS A 39 -3.04 12.04 -6.23
N LYS A 40 -2.90 12.08 -4.90
CA LYS A 40 -2.29 13.21 -4.17
C LYS A 40 -0.89 13.53 -4.71
N ILE A 41 -0.05 12.52 -4.86
CA ILE A 41 1.33 12.66 -5.39
C ILE A 41 1.31 13.21 -6.83
N CYS A 42 0.36 12.81 -7.66
CA CYS A 42 0.19 13.36 -9.01
C CYS A 42 -0.18 14.85 -9.04
N PHE A 43 -0.83 15.37 -7.99
CA PHE A 43 -1.17 16.79 -7.84
C PHE A 43 -0.16 17.58 -7.02
N THR A 44 0.81 16.92 -6.36
CA THR A 44 1.90 17.59 -5.65
C THR A 44 2.90 18.19 -6.64
N SER A 45 3.25 19.46 -6.45
CA SER A 45 4.32 20.13 -7.18
C SER A 45 5.68 19.80 -6.56
N GLY A 46 6.60 19.23 -7.34
CA GLY A 46 7.96 18.88 -6.89
C GLY A 46 8.51 17.61 -7.56
N ASP A 47 9.75 17.23 -7.22
CA ASP A 47 10.31 15.94 -7.65
C ASP A 47 9.77 14.82 -6.76
N VAL A 48 8.67 14.23 -7.21
CA VAL A 48 7.98 13.12 -6.54
C VAL A 48 8.04 11.83 -7.37
N ARG A 49 9.03 11.70 -8.26
CA ARG A 49 9.15 10.55 -9.16
C ARG A 49 9.32 9.24 -8.39
N ASP A 50 10.20 9.24 -7.39
CA ASP A 50 10.47 8.07 -6.56
C ASP A 50 9.22 7.63 -5.78
N GLN A 51 8.50 8.60 -5.20
CA GLN A 51 7.24 8.35 -4.51
C GLN A 51 6.16 7.80 -5.44
N LYS A 52 6.07 8.29 -6.69
CA LYS A 52 5.16 7.74 -7.71
C LYS A 52 5.49 6.28 -8.01
N ILE A 53 6.75 5.94 -8.20
CA ILE A 53 7.20 4.57 -8.49
C ILE A 53 6.90 3.64 -7.30
N ALA A 54 7.19 4.10 -6.08
CA ALA A 54 6.92 3.34 -4.86
C ALA A 54 5.43 3.05 -4.69
N VAL A 55 4.57 4.06 -4.78
CA VAL A 55 3.11 3.88 -4.62
C VAL A 55 2.52 3.07 -5.77
N HIS A 56 2.99 3.27 -6.99
CA HIS A 56 2.57 2.47 -8.14
C HIS A 56 2.87 0.98 -7.94
N SER A 57 4.07 0.67 -7.43
CA SER A 57 4.48 -0.71 -7.12
C SER A 57 3.63 -1.32 -6.00
N GLU A 58 3.29 -0.55 -4.96
CA GLU A 58 2.37 -0.97 -3.89
C GLU A 58 0.97 -1.30 -4.46
N ILE A 59 0.41 -0.44 -5.33
CA ILE A 59 -0.89 -0.67 -5.96
C ILE A 59 -0.88 -1.95 -6.81
N LYS A 60 0.18 -2.18 -7.59
CA LYS A 60 0.32 -3.40 -8.40
C LYS A 60 0.34 -4.67 -7.54
N MET A 61 1.17 -4.70 -6.51
CA MET A 61 1.26 -5.85 -5.61
C MET A 61 -0.09 -6.13 -4.92
N LEU A 62 -0.75 -5.09 -4.42
CA LEU A 62 -2.06 -5.23 -3.78
C LEU A 62 -3.14 -5.70 -4.77
N GLY A 63 -3.13 -5.19 -6.01
CA GLY A 63 -4.03 -5.62 -7.07
C GLY A 63 -3.85 -7.10 -7.42
N TRP A 64 -2.62 -7.58 -7.53
CA TRP A 64 -2.32 -8.99 -7.80
C TRP A 64 -2.76 -9.91 -6.65
N VAL A 65 -2.55 -9.48 -5.40
CA VAL A 65 -3.05 -10.24 -4.23
C VAL A 65 -4.58 -10.29 -4.19
N LEU A 66 -5.26 -9.29 -4.73
CA LEU A 66 -6.72 -9.29 -4.91
C LEU A 66 -7.19 -10.07 -6.15
N GLY A 67 -6.27 -10.65 -6.93
CA GLY A 67 -6.60 -11.40 -8.16
C GLY A 67 -6.94 -10.52 -9.36
N LYS A 68 -6.64 -9.21 -9.33
CA LYS A 68 -6.85 -8.30 -10.45
C LYS A 68 -5.73 -8.47 -11.50
N PRO A 69 -6.07 -8.58 -12.79
CA PRO A 69 -5.05 -8.57 -13.85
C PRO A 69 -4.42 -7.17 -13.97
N ASP A 70 -3.20 -7.13 -14.51
CA ASP A 70 -2.41 -5.89 -14.62
C ASP A 70 -3.16 -4.77 -15.35
N LYS A 71 -3.94 -5.12 -16.39
CA LYS A 71 -4.76 -4.19 -17.16
C LYS A 71 -5.81 -3.47 -16.31
N ASP A 72 -6.47 -4.18 -15.40
CA ASP A 72 -7.48 -3.59 -14.51
C ASP A 72 -6.84 -2.70 -13.46
N VAL A 73 -5.66 -3.08 -12.96
CA VAL A 73 -4.91 -2.26 -12.00
C VAL A 73 -4.44 -0.96 -12.65
N ILE A 74 -3.90 -1.02 -13.88
CA ILE A 74 -3.50 0.17 -14.64
C ILE A 74 -4.70 1.07 -14.94
N LYS A 75 -5.86 0.47 -15.27
CA LYS A 75 -7.10 1.19 -15.49
C LYS A 75 -7.52 1.93 -14.20
N ASP A 76 -7.56 1.24 -13.07
CA ASP A 76 -7.89 1.84 -11.76
C ASP A 76 -6.97 3.04 -11.45
N ILE A 77 -5.66 2.91 -11.67
CA ILE A 77 -4.67 3.99 -11.47
C ILE A 77 -4.94 5.19 -12.39
N THR A 78 -5.25 4.93 -13.65
CA THR A 78 -5.53 5.96 -14.65
C THR A 78 -6.81 6.73 -14.31
N GLU A 79 -7.88 6.01 -13.95
CA GLU A 79 -9.15 6.60 -13.53
C GLU A 79 -9.00 7.44 -12.26
N HIS A 80 -8.20 7.00 -11.28
CA HIS A 80 -8.04 7.72 -10.01
C HIS A 80 -7.09 8.93 -10.10
N SER A 81 -6.10 8.89 -11.01
CA SER A 81 -5.11 9.96 -11.13
C SER A 81 -5.55 11.13 -12.02
N ASN A 82 -6.65 11.00 -12.77
CA ASN A 82 -7.11 12.00 -13.76
C ASN A 82 -6.00 12.44 -14.74
N ARG A 83 -4.98 11.59 -14.95
CA ARG A 83 -3.90 11.81 -15.91
C ARG A 83 -3.59 10.50 -16.62
N PRO A 84 -3.23 10.54 -17.92
CA PRO A 84 -2.73 9.35 -18.59
C PRO A 84 -1.49 8.82 -17.86
N PHE A 85 -1.47 7.51 -17.61
CA PHE A 85 -0.31 6.82 -17.06
C PHE A 85 0.84 6.89 -18.06
N PHE A 86 1.98 7.44 -17.62
CA PHE A 86 3.24 7.35 -18.36
C PHE A 86 4.15 6.38 -17.61
N PRO A 87 4.38 5.16 -18.12
CA PRO A 87 5.35 4.28 -17.52
C PRO A 87 6.73 4.97 -17.52
N PRO A 88 7.53 4.81 -16.45
CA PRO A 88 8.93 5.21 -16.51
C PRO A 88 9.61 4.42 -17.64
N GLN A 89 10.28 5.15 -18.55
CA GLN A 89 11.10 4.62 -19.65
C GLN A 89 12.42 4.08 -19.10
#